data_AF-A0A2D8YY38-F1
#
_entry.id   AF-A0A2D8YY38-F1
#
_cell.length_a   1.000
_cell.length_b   1.000
_cell.length_c   1.000
_cell.angle_alpha   90.00
_cell.angle_beta   90.00
_cell.angle_gamma   90.00
#
_symmetry.space_group_name_H-M   'P 1'
#
loop_
_entity.id
_entity.type
_entity.pdbx_description
1 polymer ?
#
loop_
_entity_poly.entity_id
_entity_poly.type
_entity_poly.pdbx_seq_one_letter_code
_entity_poly.pdbx_strand_id
1 'polypeptide(L)'
;MTNDQTPVFIDLHGGGGLPDDEPPEPILTRCWGGREKLWIVFWAYGVFGTGAVLASVLAMIFIGLQIGLIFAPQDTQGGYYGAITGMVLGAMLTVPYLIWMTVSLWRCAPNVENPIWTRLMRGWLIAEWIGLAMAAYNFSHLLKI
;
A
#
# COMPACT_ATOMS: atom_id res chain seq x y z
N MET A 1 8.10 23.61 25.81
CA MET A 1 8.50 22.79 24.65
C MET A 1 7.22 22.44 23.92
N THR A 2 6.89 23.23 22.90
CA THR A 2 5.65 23.06 22.13
C THR A 2 5.82 21.79 21.29
N ASN A 3 4.89 20.85 21.46
CA ASN A 3 4.87 19.60 20.72
C ASN A 3 4.50 19.92 19.26
N ASP A 4 5.51 20.23 18.45
CA ASP A 4 5.39 20.55 17.03
C ASP A 4 5.17 19.26 16.23
N GLN A 5 4.02 18.61 16.46
CA GLN A 5 3.52 17.53 15.63
C GLN A 5 2.73 18.11 14.46
N THR A 6 3.33 19.02 13.71
CA THR A 6 2.80 19.39 12.40
C THR A 6 2.91 18.15 11.51
N PRO A 7 1.77 17.57 11.05
CA PRO A 7 1.82 16.47 10.10
C PRO A 7 2.62 16.92 8.87
N VAL A 8 3.47 16.06 8.31
CA VAL A 8 4.18 16.38 7.08
C VAL A 8 3.16 16.45 5.94
N PHE A 9 2.89 17.66 5.44
CA PHE A 9 2.00 17.91 4.31
C PHE A 9 2.84 18.02 3.04
N ILE A 10 2.66 17.08 2.11
CA ILE A 10 3.22 17.18 0.77
C ILE A 10 2.14 17.80 -0.11
N ASP A 11 2.32 19.08 -0.46
CA ASP A 11 1.47 19.72 -1.46
C ASP A 11 1.87 19.21 -2.85
N LEU A 12 1.08 18.25 -3.36
CA LEU A 12 1.23 17.69 -4.70
C LEU A 12 0.52 18.55 -5.76
N HIS A 13 -0.19 19.61 -5.36
CA HIS A 13 -0.89 20.51 -6.27
C HIS A 13 -0.04 21.76 -6.43
N GLY A 14 0.85 21.78 -7.43
CA GLY A 14 1.73 22.92 -7.75
C GLY A 14 1.03 24.21 -8.21
N GLY A 15 -0.16 24.52 -7.69
CA GLY A 15 -0.95 25.71 -7.98
C GLY A 15 -1.72 26.12 -6.72
N GLY A 16 -1.43 27.34 -6.25
CA GLY A 16 -1.82 27.85 -4.95
C GLY A 16 -3.32 27.81 -4.64
N GLY A 17 -3.58 27.73 -3.33
CA GLY A 17 -4.85 28.07 -2.69
C GLY A 17 -5.68 26.86 -2.29
N LEU A 18 -5.56 26.43 -1.04
CA LEU A 18 -6.65 25.75 -0.36
C LEU A 18 -7.90 26.65 -0.43
N PRO A 19 -9.08 26.13 -0.81
CA PRO A 19 -10.33 26.85 -0.60
C PRO A 19 -10.52 27.01 0.92
N ASP A 20 -10.56 28.26 1.35
CA ASP A 20 -11.12 28.83 2.57
C ASP A 20 -11.25 27.91 3.82
N ASP A 21 -10.40 28.18 4.81
CA ASP A 21 -10.59 27.98 6.27
C ASP A 21 -10.75 26.57 6.88
N GLU A 22 -10.67 25.47 6.13
CA GLU A 22 -10.61 24.13 6.75
C GLU A 22 -9.16 23.73 7.14
N PRO A 23 -8.91 23.27 8.38
CA PRO A 23 -7.57 22.83 8.79
C PRO A 23 -7.12 21.68 7.87
N PRO A 24 -5.87 21.70 7.37
CA PRO A 24 -5.40 20.73 6.40
C PRO A 24 -5.47 19.32 7.00
N GLU A 25 -6.40 18.51 6.49
CA GLU A 25 -6.55 17.13 6.93
C GLU A 25 -5.35 16.28 6.48
N PRO A 26 -5.00 15.22 7.25
CA PRO A 26 -4.00 14.26 6.83
C PRO A 26 -4.34 13.65 5.47
N ILE A 27 -3.35 13.55 4.58
CA ILE A 27 -3.55 13.05 3.21
C ILE A 27 -4.19 11.65 3.19
N LEU A 28 -3.82 10.79 4.15
CA LEU A 28 -4.42 9.47 4.31
C LEU A 28 -5.94 9.52 4.52
N THR A 29 -6.41 10.45 5.34
CA THR A 29 -7.83 10.66 5.65
C THR A 29 -8.56 11.26 4.46
N ARG A 30 -7.94 12.21 3.77
CA ARG A 30 -8.51 12.86 2.58
C ARG A 30 -8.71 11.87 1.42
N CYS A 31 -7.71 11.02 1.16
CA CYS A 31 -7.79 9.95 0.15
C CYS A 31 -8.86 8.92 0.52
N TRP A 32 -8.89 8.46 1.77
CA TRP A 32 -9.90 7.53 2.25
C TRP A 32 -11.33 8.10 2.14
N GLY A 33 -11.47 9.41 2.34
CA GLY A 33 -12.72 10.15 2.19
C GLY A 33 -13.19 10.35 0.74
N GLY A 34 -12.37 10.03 -0.27
CA GLY A 34 -12.74 10.19 -1.68
C GLY A 34 -12.56 11.62 -2.24
N ARG A 35 -11.95 12.53 -1.47
CA ARG A 35 -11.83 13.96 -1.81
C ARG A 35 -10.61 14.29 -2.68
N GLU A 36 -9.75 13.32 -2.93
CA GLU A 36 -8.51 13.51 -3.69
C GLU A 36 -8.69 13.18 -5.18
N LYS A 37 -7.89 13.80 -6.05
CA LYS A 37 -7.95 13.54 -7.50
C LYS A 37 -7.52 12.10 -7.79
N LEU A 38 -8.32 11.37 -8.58
CA LEU A 38 -8.05 9.97 -8.90
C LEU A 38 -6.63 9.74 -9.45
N TRP A 39 -6.14 10.61 -10.33
CA TRP A 39 -4.83 10.42 -10.96
C TRP A 39 -3.68 10.43 -9.94
N ILE A 40 -3.78 11.27 -8.89
CA ILE A 40 -2.79 11.34 -7.81
C ILE A 40 -2.82 10.04 -7.00
N VAL A 41 -4.03 9.62 -6.61
CA VAL A 41 -4.21 8.37 -5.87
C VAL A 41 -3.66 7.19 -6.68
N PHE A 42 -4.01 7.09 -7.96
CA PHE A 42 -3.56 6.01 -8.82
C PHE A 42 -2.04 5.98 -9.05
N TRP A 43 -1.43 7.10 -9.45
CA TRP A 43 -0.01 7.12 -9.79
C TRP A 43 0.89 7.20 -8.56
N ALA A 44 0.70 8.19 -7.71
CA ALA A 44 1.57 8.43 -6.56
C ALA A 44 1.41 7.32 -5.51
N TYR A 45 0.17 7.00 -5.15
CA TYR A 45 -0.07 6.03 -4.09
C TYR A 45 -0.22 4.61 -4.62
N GLY A 46 -0.78 4.42 -5.82
CA GLY A 46 -0.97 3.09 -6.39
C GLY A 46 0.32 2.56 -6.98
N VAL A 47 0.82 3.18 -8.03
CA VAL A 47 2.02 2.70 -8.73
C VAL A 47 3.26 2.87 -7.86
N PHE A 48 3.58 4.09 -7.42
CA PHE A 48 4.79 4.32 -6.62
C PHE A 48 4.67 3.77 -5.20
N GLY A 49 3.51 3.92 -4.55
CA GLY A 49 3.29 3.36 -3.21
C GLY A 49 3.39 1.83 -3.19
N THR A 50 2.82 1.13 -4.18
CA THR A 50 2.93 -0.35 -4.25
C THR A 50 4.38 -0.75 -4.49
N GLY A 51 5.10 -0.03 -5.36
CA GLY A 51 6.53 -0.25 -5.58
C GLY A 51 7.36 -0.08 -4.30
N ALA A 52 7.09 0.97 -3.52
CA ALA A 52 7.77 1.22 -2.25
C ALA A 52 7.46 0.14 -1.19
N VAL A 53 6.19 -0.28 -1.08
CA VAL A 53 5.79 -1.36 -0.16
C VAL A 53 6.43 -2.69 -0.57
N LEU A 54 6.40 -3.03 -1.86
CA LEU A 54 7.02 -4.26 -2.37
C LEU A 54 8.53 -4.26 -2.11
N ALA A 55 9.23 -3.16 -2.40
CA ALA A 55 10.66 -3.03 -2.10
C ALA A 55 10.94 -3.18 -0.60
N SER A 56 10.10 -2.61 0.25
CA SER A 56 10.21 -2.72 1.71
C SER A 56 10.02 -4.15 2.20
N VAL A 57 9.03 -4.88 1.66
CA VAL A 57 8.81 -6.31 1.99
C VAL A 57 9.99 -7.17 1.57
N LEU A 58 10.47 -7.00 0.34
CA LEU A 58 11.65 -7.74 -0.15
C LEU A 58 12.89 -7.44 0.70
N ALA A 59 13.09 -6.18 1.09
CA ALA A 59 14.16 -5.79 2.00
C ALA A 59 14.02 -6.47 3.38
N MET A 60 12.82 -6.51 3.97
CA MET A 60 12.58 -7.18 5.25
C MET A 60 12.86 -8.68 5.19
N ILE A 61 12.44 -9.35 4.11
CA ILE A 61 12.73 -10.78 3.89
C ILE A 61 14.24 -11.00 3.78
N PHE A 62 14.92 -10.18 2.98
CA PHE A 62 16.35 -10.29 2.79
C PHE A 62 17.13 -10.04 4.09
N ILE A 63 16.80 -8.96 4.82
CA ILE A 63 17.40 -8.65 6.12
C ILE A 63 17.15 -9.78 7.13
N GLY A 64 15.92 -10.29 7.20
CA GLY A 64 15.57 -11.41 8.07
C GLY A 64 16.40 -12.66 7.76
N LEU A 65 16.57 -12.98 6.49
CA LEU A 65 17.42 -14.09 6.03
C LEU A 65 18.89 -13.90 6.43
N GLN A 66 19.46 -12.70 6.21
CA GLN A 66 20.85 -12.42 6.58
C GLN A 66 21.07 -12.50 8.10
N ILE A 67 20.16 -11.93 8.89
CA ILE A 67 20.21 -11.99 10.36
C ILE A 67 20.14 -13.46 10.82
N GLY A 68 19.21 -14.25 10.29
CA GLY A 68 19.09 -15.67 10.62
C GLY A 68 20.37 -16.47 10.36
N LEU A 69 21.06 -16.19 9.26
CA LEU A 69 22.33 -16.82 8.92
C LEU A 69 23.51 -16.31 9.77
N ILE A 70 23.49 -15.07 10.25
CA ILE A 70 24.55 -14.55 11.14
C ILE A 70 24.49 -15.22 12.52
N PHE A 71 23.29 -15.44 13.06
CA PHE A 71 23.11 -16.04 14.39
C PHE A 71 23.22 -17.57 14.40
N ALA A 72 22.95 -18.22 13.27
CA ALA A 72 23.11 -19.66 13.10
C ALA A 72 23.81 -20.01 11.76
N PRO A 73 25.10 -19.67 11.59
CA PRO A 73 25.80 -19.78 10.31
C PRO A 73 26.01 -21.21 9.82
N GLN A 74 25.91 -22.19 10.72
CA GLN A 74 26.10 -23.60 10.44
C GLN A 74 24.78 -24.30 10.07
N ASP A 75 23.64 -23.66 10.32
CA ASP A 75 22.32 -24.26 10.24
C ASP A 75 21.43 -23.46 9.28
N THR A 76 21.10 -24.07 8.14
CA THR A 76 20.23 -23.47 7.11
C THR A 76 18.81 -23.18 7.63
N GLN A 77 18.41 -23.80 8.75
CA GLN A 77 17.13 -23.50 9.41
C GLN A 77 17.09 -22.07 9.97
N GLY A 78 18.21 -21.52 10.44
CA GLY A 78 18.27 -20.16 10.97
C GLY A 78 17.89 -19.09 9.93
N GLY A 79 18.43 -19.23 8.72
CA GLY A 79 18.07 -18.37 7.59
C GLY A 79 16.61 -18.50 7.18
N TYR A 80 16.05 -19.72 7.23
CA TYR A 80 14.64 -19.99 6.92
C TYR A 80 13.69 -19.31 7.91
N TYR A 81 13.91 -19.46 9.22
CA TYR A 81 13.12 -18.78 10.24
C TYR A 81 13.24 -17.25 10.17
N GLY A 82 14.43 -16.75 9.84
CA GLY A 82 14.67 -15.33 9.59
C GLY A 82 13.85 -14.81 8.40
N ALA A 83 13.82 -15.54 7.29
CA ALA A 83 13.04 -15.19 6.11
C ALA A 83 11.52 -15.21 6.39
N ILE A 84 11.00 -16.21 7.13
CA ILE A 84 9.60 -16.24 7.56
C ILE A 84 9.26 -15.03 8.41
N THR A 85 10.12 -14.68 9.36
CA THR A 85 9.91 -13.51 10.21
C THR A 85 9.82 -12.23 9.37
N GLY A 86 10.73 -12.07 8.40
CA GLY A 86 10.68 -10.97 7.44
C GLY A 86 9.40 -10.95 6.60
N MET A 87 8.90 -12.10 6.15
CA MET A 87 7.63 -12.21 5.44
C MET A 87 6.43 -11.79 6.31
N VAL A 88 6.39 -12.23 7.56
CA VAL A 88 5.30 -11.87 8.50
C VAL A 88 5.28 -10.36 8.75
N LEU A 89 6.44 -9.74 8.99
CA LEU A 89 6.54 -8.29 9.15
C LEU A 89 6.13 -7.54 7.87
N GLY A 90 6.56 -8.04 6.71
CA GLY A 90 6.14 -7.51 5.42
C GLY A 90 4.62 -7.58 5.21
N ALA A 91 3.99 -8.69 5.59
CA ALA A 91 2.54 -8.85 5.53
C ALA A 91 1.80 -7.87 6.46
N MET A 92 2.33 -7.62 7.66
CA MET A 92 1.77 -6.63 8.60
C MET A 92 1.79 -5.20 8.04
N LEU A 93 2.76 -4.86 7.18
CA LEU A 93 2.78 -3.58 6.46
C LEU A 93 1.85 -3.59 5.25
N THR A 94 1.84 -4.69 4.50
CA THR A 94 1.18 -4.79 3.20
C THR A 94 -0.34 -4.84 3.34
N VAL A 95 -0.87 -5.58 4.32
CA VAL A 95 -2.33 -5.75 4.48
C VAL A 95 -3.03 -4.42 4.78
N PRO A 96 -2.61 -3.61 5.78
CA PRO A 96 -3.21 -2.29 6.01
C PRO A 96 -3.08 -1.37 4.78
N TYR A 97 -1.94 -1.39 4.09
CA TYR A 97 -1.73 -0.60 2.89
C TYR A 97 -2.69 -1.01 1.76
N LEU A 98 -2.87 -2.30 1.49
CA LEU A 98 -3.80 -2.79 0.47
C LEU A 98 -5.25 -2.39 0.77
N ILE A 99 -5.67 -2.46 2.04
CA ILE A 99 -6.99 -2.00 2.47
C ILE A 99 -7.14 -0.51 2.19
N TRP A 100 -6.18 0.30 2.66
CA TRP A 100 -6.19 1.75 2.45
C TRP A 100 -6.18 2.13 0.97
N MET A 101 -5.36 1.48 0.16
CA MET A 101 -5.25 1.74 -1.25
C MET A 101 -6.55 1.40 -2.00
N THR A 102 -7.13 0.24 -1.70
CA THR A 102 -8.38 -0.21 -2.32
C THR A 102 -9.53 0.74 -2.01
N VAL A 103 -9.69 1.12 -0.73
CA VAL A 103 -10.75 2.04 -0.32
C VAL A 103 -10.55 3.41 -0.94
N SER A 104 -9.31 3.93 -0.91
CA SER A 104 -8.98 5.24 -1.48
C SER A 104 -9.27 5.28 -2.98
N LEU A 105 -8.86 4.28 -3.76
CA LEU A 105 -9.17 4.25 -5.19
C LEU A 105 -10.66 4.12 -5.46
N TRP A 106 -11.37 3.29 -4.69
CA TRP A 106 -12.80 3.11 -4.88
C TRP A 106 -13.60 4.39 -4.60
N ARG A 107 -13.23 5.10 -3.54
CA ARG A 107 -13.86 6.35 -3.09
C ARG A 107 -13.47 7.54 -3.96
N CYS A 108 -12.23 7.61 -4.44
CA CYS A 108 -11.75 8.67 -5.33
C CYS A 108 -12.11 8.42 -6.81
N ALA A 109 -12.52 7.21 -7.19
CA ALA A 109 -12.89 6.89 -8.59
C ALA A 109 -13.91 7.86 -9.21
N PRO A 110 -14.97 8.32 -8.50
CA PRO A 110 -15.93 9.29 -9.04
C PRO A 110 -15.39 10.72 -9.10
N ASN A 111 -14.25 11.01 -8.45
CA ASN A 111 -13.65 12.35 -8.40
C ASN A 111 -12.79 12.61 -9.64
N VAL A 112 -13.44 12.57 -10.80
CA VAL A 112 -12.87 12.77 -12.14
C VAL A 112 -13.87 13.48 -13.04
N GLU A 113 -13.37 14.25 -13.99
CA GLU A 113 -14.21 14.99 -14.94
C GLU A 113 -14.93 14.05 -15.93
N ASN A 114 -14.29 12.95 -16.33
CA ASN A 114 -14.84 12.01 -17.30
C ASN A 114 -15.27 10.70 -16.62
N PRO A 115 -16.57 10.34 -16.65
CA PRO A 115 -17.13 9.18 -15.94
C PRO A 115 -16.64 7.83 -16.47
N ILE A 116 -16.01 7.78 -17.65
CA ILE A 116 -15.38 6.57 -18.19
C ILE A 116 -14.26 6.11 -17.26
N TRP A 117 -13.47 7.04 -16.72
CA TRP A 117 -12.37 6.70 -15.81
C TRP A 117 -12.86 6.07 -14.51
N THR A 118 -14.00 6.51 -13.99
CA THR A 118 -14.66 5.89 -12.83
C THR A 118 -14.95 4.41 -13.09
N ARG A 119 -15.53 4.09 -14.26
CA ARG A 119 -15.88 2.72 -14.63
C ARG A 119 -14.63 1.87 -14.85
N LEU A 120 -13.63 2.40 -15.56
CA LEU A 120 -12.36 1.71 -15.80
C LEU A 120 -11.65 1.40 -14.49
N MET A 121 -11.53 2.37 -13.59
CA MET A 121 -10.85 2.21 -12.30
C MET A 121 -11.53 1.16 -11.41
N ARG A 122 -12.87 1.22 -11.30
CA ARG A 122 -13.63 0.23 -10.53
C ARG A 122 -13.57 -1.16 -11.15
N GLY A 123 -13.66 -1.26 -12.48
CA GLY A 123 -13.53 -2.52 -13.20
C GLY A 123 -12.14 -3.14 -13.00
N TRP A 124 -11.09 -2.33 -13.08
CA TRP A 124 -9.72 -2.76 -12.83
C TRP A 124 -9.53 -3.26 -11.39
N LEU A 125 -10.01 -2.52 -10.38
CA LEU A 125 -9.96 -2.96 -8.98
C LEU A 125 -10.66 -4.32 -8.77
N ILE A 126 -11.84 -4.50 -9.35
CA ILE A 126 -12.57 -5.77 -9.25
C ILE A 126 -11.76 -6.90 -9.90
N ALA A 127 -11.19 -6.65 -11.08
CA ALA A 127 -10.36 -7.64 -11.78
C ALA A 127 -9.12 -8.03 -10.97
N GLU A 128 -8.44 -7.07 -10.32
CA GLU A 128 -7.31 -7.36 -9.44
C GLU A 128 -7.70 -8.24 -8.26
N TRP A 129 -8.79 -7.92 -7.57
CA TRP A 129 -9.26 -8.72 -6.43
C TRP A 129 -9.71 -10.12 -6.83
N ILE A 130 -10.34 -10.27 -8.00
CA ILE A 130 -10.66 -11.59 -8.57
C ILE A 130 -9.37 -12.36 -8.85
N GLY A 131 -8.38 -11.73 -9.48
CA GLY A 131 -7.09 -12.36 -9.76
C GLY A 131 -6.36 -12.80 -8.49
N LEU A 132 -6.38 -11.97 -7.44
CA LEU A 132 -5.80 -12.30 -6.14
C LEU A 132 -6.52 -13.46 -5.46
N ALA A 133 -7.85 -13.50 -5.51
CA ALA A 133 -8.63 -14.61 -4.99
C ALA A 133 -8.34 -15.93 -5.75
N MET A 134 -8.23 -15.87 -7.08
CA MET A 134 -7.84 -17.02 -7.91
C MET A 134 -6.43 -17.50 -7.57
N ALA A 135 -5.47 -16.59 -7.40
CA ALA A 135 -4.12 -16.93 -6.99
C ALA A 135 -4.12 -17.62 -5.63
N ALA A 136 -4.82 -17.06 -4.64
CA ALA A 136 -4.94 -17.66 -3.31
C ALA A 136 -5.55 -19.07 -3.36
N TYR A 137 -6.62 -19.27 -4.13
CA TYR A 137 -7.25 -20.57 -4.33
C TYR A 137 -6.30 -21.59 -4.98
N ASN A 138 -5.57 -21.17 -6.02
CA ASN A 138 -4.61 -22.05 -6.69
C ASN A 138 -3.45 -22.43 -5.74
N PHE A 139 -2.96 -21.48 -4.95
CA PHE A 139 -1.91 -21.73 -3.96
C PHE A 139 -2.38 -22.64 -2.83
N SER A 140 -3.60 -22.47 -2.29
CA SER A 140 -4.13 -23.36 -1.25
C SER A 140 -4.23 -24.80 -1.76
N HIS A 141 -4.71 -24.98 -3.00
CA HIS A 141 -4.80 -26.29 -3.63
C HIS A 141 -3.42 -26.94 -3.85
N LEU A 142 -2.41 -26.17 -4.26
CA LEU A 142 -1.03 -26.65 -4.40
C LEU A 142 -0.40 -27.06 -3.06
N LEU A 143 -0.75 -26.37 -1.97
CA LEU A 143 -0.22 -26.63 -0.64
C LEU A 143 -0.96 -27.76 0.10
N LYS A 144 -2.02 -28.34 -0.50
CA LYS A 144 -2.89 -29.35 0.14
C LYS A 144 -3.43 -28.91 1.51
N ILE A 145 -3.62 -27.61 1.69
CA ILE A 145 -4.35 -27.00 2.82
C ILE A 145 -5.80 -26.82 2.37
#